data_AF-A0A1P8BA86-F1
#
_entry.id   AF-A0A1P8BA86-F1
#
_cell.length_a   1.000
_cell.length_b   1.000
_cell.length_c   1.000
_cell.angle_alpha   90.00
_cell.angle_beta   90.00
_cell.angle_gamma   90.00
#
_symmetry.space_group_name_H-M   'P 1'
#
loop_
_entity.id
_entity.type
_entity.pdbx_description
1 polymer ?
#
loop_
_entity_poly.entity_id
_entity_poly.type
_entity_poly.pdbx_seq_one_letter_code
_entity_poly.pdbx_strand_id
1 'polypeptide(L)'
;MCIYWLQVHHLIEECIVFNMGKEECMDALFKHANIKPIITSTVWKELAKENKEFFEAYERRREEIPTEKETARRIRDLLSRTTI
;
A
#
# COMPACT_ATOMS: atom_id res chain seq x y z
N MET A 1 -10.79 -21.54 -11.15
CA MET A 1 -9.79 -21.01 -10.19
C MET A 1 -9.10 -19.74 -10.70
N CYS A 2 -8.81 -19.61 -12.01
CA CYS A 2 -8.04 -18.47 -12.55
C CYS A 2 -8.71 -17.10 -12.41
N ILE A 3 -10.05 -17.01 -12.50
CA ILE A 3 -10.79 -15.73 -12.45
C ILE A 3 -10.57 -15.01 -11.11
N TYR A 4 -10.55 -15.75 -10.00
CA TYR A 4 -10.38 -15.16 -8.67
C TYR A 4 -8.99 -14.54 -8.48
N TRP A 5 -7.94 -15.19 -9.01
CA TRP A 5 -6.59 -14.65 -8.97
C TRP A 5 -6.46 -13.39 -9.84
N LEU A 6 -7.02 -13.40 -11.05
CA LEU A 6 -7.06 -12.23 -11.94
C LEU A 6 -7.78 -11.04 -11.29
N GLN A 7 -8.90 -11.29 -10.62
CA GLN A 7 -9.65 -10.26 -9.90
C GLN A 7 -8.84 -9.65 -8.75
N VAL A 8 -8.18 -10.47 -7.93
CA VAL A 8 -7.34 -9.98 -6.83
C VAL A 8 -6.11 -9.23 -7.38
N HIS A 9 -5.53 -9.68 -8.49
CA HIS A 9 -4.40 -9.02 -9.12
C HIS A 9 -4.77 -7.60 -9.60
N HIS A 10 -5.85 -7.44 -10.37
CA HIS A 10 -6.30 -6.10 -10.80
C HIS A 10 -6.58 -5.17 -9.61
N LEU A 11 -7.19 -5.69 -8.55
CA LEU A 11 -7.44 -4.88 -7.34
C LEU A 11 -6.13 -4.46 -6.64
N ILE A 12 -5.10 -5.29 -6.68
CA ILE A 12 -3.77 -4.93 -6.17
C ILE A 12 -3.11 -3.88 -7.05
N GLU A 13 -3.23 -3.98 -8.37
CA GLU A 13 -2.73 -2.96 -9.31
C GLU A 13 -3.37 -1.59 -9.03
N GLU A 14 -4.69 -1.55 -8.84
CA GLU A 14 -5.40 -0.34 -8.43
C GLU A 14 -4.87 0.21 -7.10
N CYS A 15 -4.68 -0.64 -6.08
CA CYS A 15 -4.07 -0.22 -4.81
C CYS A 15 -2.67 0.39 -4.99
N ILE A 16 -1.86 -0.16 -5.90
CA ILE A 16 -0.52 0.36 -6.21
C ILE A 16 -0.63 1.73 -6.91
N VAL A 17 -1.60 1.93 -7.81
CA VAL A 17 -1.87 3.24 -8.43
C VAL A 17 -2.25 4.29 -7.39
N PHE A 18 -3.01 3.90 -6.35
CA PHE A 18 -3.31 4.76 -5.20
C PHE A 18 -2.14 4.94 -4.22
N ASN A 19 -0.94 4.49 -4.57
CA ASN A 19 0.27 4.57 -3.75
C ASN A 19 0.12 3.87 -2.37
N MET A 20 -0.76 2.85 -2.29
CA MET A 20 -0.98 2.08 -1.07
C MET A 20 0.12 1.03 -0.84
N GLY A 21 0.51 0.89 0.42
CA GLY A 21 1.44 -0.15 0.84
C GLY A 21 0.72 -1.47 1.01
N LYS A 22 1.49 -2.53 1.24
CA LYS A 22 0.91 -3.86 1.44
C LYS A 22 -0.17 -3.91 2.52
N GLU A 23 0.09 -3.32 3.69
CA GLU A 23 -0.88 -3.30 4.80
C GLU A 23 -2.14 -2.49 4.46
N GLU A 24 -1.98 -1.34 3.82
CA GLU A 24 -3.09 -0.48 3.38
C GLU A 24 -3.95 -1.18 2.32
N CYS A 25 -3.30 -1.87 1.37
CA CYS A 25 -3.96 -2.70 0.36
C CYS A 25 -4.75 -3.85 1.00
N MET A 26 -4.16 -4.57 1.98
CA MET A 26 -4.87 -5.63 2.70
C MET A 26 -6.12 -5.12 3.42
N ASP A 27 -6.00 -3.98 4.10
CA ASP A 27 -7.10 -3.32 4.80
C ASP A 27 -8.20 -2.87 3.84
N ALA A 28 -7.83 -2.23 2.72
CA ALA A 28 -8.77 -1.72 1.73
C ALA A 28 -9.54 -2.86 1.04
N LEU A 29 -8.84 -3.91 0.59
CA LEU A 29 -9.48 -5.05 -0.07
C LEU A 29 -10.34 -5.88 0.89
N PHE A 30 -9.96 -5.94 2.17
CA PHE A 30 -10.82 -6.55 3.18
C PHE A 30 -12.09 -5.74 3.42
N LYS A 31 -11.98 -4.43 3.62
CA LYS A 31 -13.12 -3.55 3.93
C LYS A 31 -14.08 -3.37 2.75
N HIS A 32 -13.55 -3.23 1.54
CA HIS A 32 -14.34 -2.82 0.37
C HIS A 32 -14.68 -3.98 -0.58
N ALA A 33 -13.92 -5.08 -0.56
CA ALA A 33 -14.14 -6.23 -1.42
C ALA A 33 -14.30 -7.56 -0.66
N ASN A 34 -14.26 -7.54 0.69
CA ASN A 34 -14.34 -8.72 1.55
C ASN A 34 -13.29 -9.80 1.22
N ILE A 35 -12.14 -9.38 0.70
CA ILE A 35 -11.02 -10.28 0.40
C ILE A 35 -10.21 -10.47 1.68
N LYS A 36 -10.02 -11.72 2.10
CA LYS A 36 -9.27 -12.02 3.33
C LYS A 36 -7.83 -11.51 3.18
N PRO A 37 -7.26 -10.85 4.19
CA PRO A 37 -5.88 -10.33 4.15
C PRO A 37 -4.84 -11.38 3.77
N ILE A 38 -5.02 -12.64 4.16
CA ILE A 38 -4.13 -13.74 3.79
C ILE A 38 -4.04 -13.95 2.27
N ILE A 39 -5.15 -13.75 1.54
CA ILE A 39 -5.20 -13.88 0.08
C ILE A 39 -4.41 -12.73 -0.55
N THR A 40 -4.74 -11.48 -0.19
CA THR A 40 -4.04 -10.29 -0.67
C THR A 40 -2.54 -10.34 -0.36
N SER A 41 -2.17 -10.76 0.87
CA SER A 41 -0.77 -10.91 1.28
C SER A 41 -0.02 -11.94 0.45
N THR A 42 -0.68 -13.04 0.08
CA THR A 42 -0.07 -14.10 -0.73
C THR A 42 0.12 -13.63 -2.16
N VAL A 43 -0.92 -13.07 -2.79
CA VAL A 43 -0.83 -12.57 -4.18
C VAL A 43 0.18 -11.43 -4.28
N TRP A 44 0.18 -10.48 -3.34
CA TRP A 44 1.17 -9.40 -3.29
C TRP A 44 2.61 -9.93 -3.19
N LYS A 45 2.85 -10.95 -2.36
CA LYS A 45 4.19 -11.54 -2.22
C LYS A 45 4.67 -12.22 -3.51
N GLU A 46 3.79 -12.96 -4.19
CA GLU A 46 4.14 -13.58 -5.47
C GLU A 46 4.38 -12.51 -6.54
N LEU A 47 3.55 -11.47 -6.62
CA LEU A 47 3.76 -10.35 -7.54
C LEU A 47 5.08 -9.61 -7.29
N ALA A 48 5.42 -9.36 -6.02
CA ALA A 48 6.68 -8.73 -5.65
C ALA A 48 7.91 -9.60 -5.94
N LYS A 49 7.75 -10.93 -5.85
CA LYS A 49 8.80 -11.89 -6.20
C LYS A 49 9.03 -11.95 -7.71
N GLU A 50 7.96 -11.93 -8.50
CA GLU A 50 8.03 -11.92 -9.97
C GLU A 50 8.51 -10.58 -10.54
N ASN A 51 8.18 -9.47 -9.88
CA ASN A 51 8.43 -8.10 -10.35
C ASN A 51 9.31 -7.30 -9.38
N LYS A 52 10.42 -7.90 -8.93
CA LYS A 52 11.25 -7.37 -7.84
C LYS A 52 11.69 -5.92 -8.04
N GLU A 53 12.23 -5.58 -9.21
CA GLU A 53 12.73 -4.23 -9.51
C GLU A 53 11.62 -3.18 -9.43
N PHE A 54 10.41 -3.51 -9.89
CA PHE A 54 9.25 -2.63 -9.80
C PHE A 54 8.90 -2.35 -8.34
N PHE A 55 8.76 -3.39 -7.51
CA PHE A 55 8.38 -3.22 -6.11
C PHE A 55 9.46 -2.51 -5.29
N GLU A 56 10.74 -2.73 -5.58
CA GLU A 56 11.84 -1.99 -4.94
C GLU A 56 11.85 -0.50 -5.31
N ALA A 57 11.53 -0.16 -6.56
CA ALA A 57 11.41 1.23 -6.99
C ALA A 57 10.14 1.89 -6.43
N TYR A 58 9.05 1.12 -6.35
CA TYR A 58 7.76 1.56 -5.81
C TYR A 58 7.85 1.88 -4.32
N GLU A 59 8.41 0.99 -3.50
CA GLU A 59 8.55 1.24 -2.05
C GLU A 59 9.48 2.42 -1.77
N ARG A 60 10.58 2.58 -2.51
CA ARG A 60 11.43 3.78 -2.42
C ARG A 60 10.65 5.07 -2.69
N ARG A 61 9.87 5.12 -3.77
CA ARG A 61 9.04 6.28 -4.07
C ARG A 61 7.99 6.53 -2.98
N ARG A 62 7.41 5.47 -2.42
CA ARG A 62 6.46 5.58 -1.31
C ARG A 62 7.10 6.17 -0.05
N GLU A 63 8.35 5.85 0.24
CA GLU A 63 9.09 6.45 1.37
C GLU A 63 9.37 7.94 1.15
N GLU A 64 9.60 8.34 -0.10
CA GLU A 64 9.78 9.75 -0.48
C GLU A 64 8.49 10.56 -0.41
N ILE A 65 7.34 9.93 -0.70
CA ILE A 65 6.01 10.56 -0.65
C ILE A 65 5.50 10.49 0.80
N PRO A 66 5.50 11.61 1.56
CA PRO A 66 5.02 11.58 2.93
C PRO A 66 3.52 11.30 2.92
N THR A 67 3.08 10.31 3.69
CA THR A 67 1.63 10.09 3.87
C THR A 67 0.98 11.32 4.50
N GLU A 68 -0.32 11.51 4.29
CA GLU A 68 -1.08 12.59 4.92
C GLU A 68 -0.92 12.55 6.46
N LYS A 69 -0.92 11.34 7.05
CA LYS A 69 -0.68 11.13 8.48
C LYS A 69 0.73 11.57 8.90
N GLU A 70 1.75 11.23 8.12
CA GLU A 70 3.13 11.65 8.40
C GLU A 70 3.30 13.17 8.24
N THR A 71 2.67 13.76 7.23
CA THR A 71 2.66 15.21 7.02
C THR A 71 1.97 15.92 8.19
N ALA A 72 0.80 15.44 8.61
CA ALA A 72 0.08 15.97 9.77
C ALA A 72 0.90 15.83 11.07
N ARG A 73 1.62 14.71 11.25
CA ARG A 73 2.53 14.50 12.38
C ARG A 73 3.69 15.50 12.36
N ARG A 74 4.35 15.68 11.21
CA ARG A 74 5.47 16.62 11.05
C ARG A 74 5.04 18.06 11.28
N ILE A 75 3.88 18.47 10.75
CA ILE A 75 3.32 19.80 11.01
C ILE A 75 3.07 19.98 12.51
N ARG A 76 2.47 18.99 13.18
CA ARG A 76 2.24 19.05 14.64
C ARG A 76 3.54 19.20 15.41
N ASP A 77 4.58 18.43 15.07
CA ASP A 77 5.89 18.49 15.72
C ASP A 77 6.56 19.87 15.51
N LEU A 78 6.53 20.40 14.29
CA LEU A 78 6.98 21.77 13.97
C LEU A 78 6.23 22.81 14.82
N LEU A 79 4.90 22.73 14.90
CA LEU A 79 4.09 23.64 15.70
C LEU A 79 4.44 23.55 17.19
N SER A 80 4.69 22.35 17.73
CA SER A 80 5.13 22.19 19.12
C SER A 80 6.52 22.73 19.41
N ARG A 81 7.42 22.78 18.41
CA ARG A 81 8.77 23.34 18.56
C ARG A 81 8.81 24.86 18.44
N THR A 82 7.82 25.45 17.76
CA THR A 82 7.77 26.90 17.48
C THR A 82 6.93 27.67 18.50
N THR A 83 6.15 26.96 19.32
CA THR A 83 5.40 27.57 20.42
C THR A 83 6.35 27.81 21.59
N ILE A 84 6.75 29.07 21.79
CA ILE A 84 7.43 29.59 22.99
C ILE A 84 6.43 29.63 24.14
#